data_AF-A0A674IYS8-F1
#
_entry.id   AF-A0A674IYS8-F1
#
_cell.length_a   1.000
_cell.length_b   1.000
_cell.length_c   1.000
_cell.angle_alpha   90.00
_cell.angle_beta   90.00
_cell.angle_gamma   90.00
#
_symmetry.space_group_name_H-M   'P 1'
#
loop_
_entity.id
_entity.type
_entity.pdbx_description
1 polymer ?
#
loop_
_entity_poly.entity_id
_entity_poly.type
_entity_poly.pdbx_seq_one_letter_code
_entity_poly.pdbx_strand_id
1 'polypeptide(L)'
;MARAGALPGDWPREAAAGDASCRREDEARDALSLEQILRLYNQPINEEQAWAVCYQCCGSLRARGRRRETPAARAEAASHVRIWKDGAVTLEPPSGASPPAAVNFSGEDQINRGI
;
A
#
# COMPACT_ATOMS: atom_id res chain seq x y z
N MET A 1 29.29 36.38 -8.27
CA MET A 1 28.52 35.29 -8.92
C MET A 1 28.75 34.01 -8.15
N ALA A 2 27.69 33.50 -7.49
CA ALA A 2 27.36 32.09 -7.20
C ALA A 2 26.49 32.05 -5.93
N ARG A 3 25.17 31.92 -6.10
CA ARG A 3 24.22 31.66 -5.01
C ARG A 3 24.17 30.15 -4.82
N ALA A 4 24.41 29.66 -3.61
CA ALA A 4 24.16 28.27 -3.26
C ALA A 4 22.64 28.03 -3.28
N GLY A 5 22.17 27.23 -4.23
CA GLY A 5 20.78 26.78 -4.29
C GLY A 5 20.51 25.72 -3.23
N ALA A 6 19.56 25.99 -2.36
CA ALA A 6 18.97 25.00 -1.48
C ALA A 6 18.29 23.90 -2.32
N LEU A 7 18.58 22.64 -2.00
CA LEU A 7 17.92 21.48 -2.61
C LEU A 7 16.46 21.41 -2.12
N PRO A 8 15.45 21.28 -2.98
CA PRO A 8 14.09 20.99 -2.57
C PRO A 8 13.96 19.48 -2.39
N GLY A 9 13.85 19.00 -1.14
CA GLY A 9 13.66 17.56 -0.91
C GLY A 9 13.56 17.10 0.53
N ASP A 10 13.90 17.95 1.51
CA ASP A 10 13.81 17.58 2.92
C ASP A 10 12.49 18.10 3.52
N TRP A 11 11.42 17.33 3.35
CA TRP A 11 10.20 17.56 4.12
C TRP A 11 10.36 16.87 5.50
N PRO A 12 10.26 17.61 6.63
CA PRO A 12 10.39 17.01 7.94
C PRO A 12 9.23 16.03 8.20
N ARG A 13 9.57 14.78 8.49
CA ARG A 13 8.61 13.77 8.93
C ARG A 13 8.26 14.02 10.40
N GLU A 14 7.22 14.82 10.64
CA GLU A 14 6.67 14.98 11.99
C GLU A 14 6.04 13.67 12.46
N ALA A 15 6.71 13.03 13.42
CA ALA A 15 6.17 11.90 14.17
C ALA A 15 5.24 12.44 15.26
N ALA A 16 3.98 12.69 14.91
CA ALA A 16 2.95 13.05 15.87
C ALA A 16 2.39 11.77 16.53
N ALA A 17 2.76 11.57 17.79
CA ALA A 17 2.08 10.65 18.70
C ALA A 17 0.72 11.24 19.09
N GLY A 18 -0.37 10.53 18.78
CA GLY A 18 -1.74 11.00 19.03
C GLY A 18 -2.71 9.86 19.31
N ASP A 19 -3.59 10.14 20.27
CA ASP A 19 -4.63 9.34 20.92
C ASP A 19 -5.50 8.46 19.99
N ALA A 20 -5.82 7.24 20.46
CA ALA A 20 -6.24 6.11 19.62
C ALA A 20 -7.76 5.92 19.47
N SER A 21 -8.63 6.79 20.01
CA SER A 21 -10.08 6.49 20.02
C SER A 21 -10.91 7.15 18.91
N CYS A 22 -10.44 8.21 18.26
CA CYS A 22 -11.08 8.82 17.07
C CYS A 22 -10.43 8.39 15.73
N ARG A 23 -9.43 7.50 15.78
CA ARG A 23 -8.50 7.26 14.67
C ARG A 23 -9.09 6.53 13.44
N ARG A 24 -10.05 5.62 13.63
CA ARG A 24 -10.51 4.72 12.54
C ARG A 24 -11.33 5.40 11.44
N GLU A 25 -12.03 6.50 11.75
CA GLU A 25 -12.87 7.21 10.77
C GLU A 25 -12.10 8.33 10.05
N ASP A 26 -11.12 8.95 10.70
CA ASP A 26 -10.20 9.90 10.06
C ASP A 26 -9.09 9.18 9.26
N GLU A 27 -8.63 7.98 9.65
CA GLU A 27 -7.79 7.13 8.79
C GLU A 27 -8.51 6.75 7.48
N ALA A 28 -9.85 6.63 7.51
CA ALA A 28 -10.66 6.46 6.31
C ALA A 28 -10.76 7.75 5.45
N ARG A 29 -10.48 8.93 6.03
CA ARG A 29 -10.39 10.21 5.31
C ARG A 29 -8.97 10.53 4.84
N ASP A 30 -7.95 9.81 5.32
CA ASP A 30 -6.55 10.05 4.95
C ASP A 30 -6.12 9.35 3.67
N ALA A 31 -6.94 8.42 3.14
CA ALA A 31 -6.72 7.80 1.85
C ALA A 31 -8.02 7.55 1.07
N LEU A 32 -7.98 7.84 -0.23
CA LEU A 32 -9.05 7.56 -1.19
C LEU A 32 -8.63 6.40 -2.10
N SER A 33 -9.58 5.55 -2.50
CA SER A 33 -9.31 4.58 -3.55
C SER A 33 -9.23 5.26 -4.92
N LEU A 34 -8.43 4.69 -5.83
CA LEU A 34 -8.38 5.16 -7.21
C LEU A 34 -9.76 5.12 -7.88
N GLU A 35 -10.58 4.11 -7.57
CA GLU A 35 -11.98 4.05 -8.02
C GLU A 35 -12.80 5.25 -7.54
N GLN A 36 -12.70 5.63 -6.26
CA GLN A 36 -13.41 6.79 -5.73
C GLN A 36 -12.97 8.08 -6.42
N ILE A 37 -11.66 8.25 -6.63
CA ILE A 37 -11.11 9.41 -7.34
C ILE A 37 -11.66 9.49 -8.77
N LEU A 38 -11.64 8.38 -9.51
CA LEU A 38 -12.19 8.32 -10.87
C LEU A 38 -13.69 8.67 -10.90
N ARG A 39 -14.46 8.22 -9.91
CA ARG A 39 -15.90 8.55 -9.80
C ARG A 39 -16.13 10.02 -9.44
N LEU A 40 -15.33 10.59 -8.52
CA LEU A 40 -15.47 11.98 -8.07
C LEU A 40 -15.11 12.98 -9.17
N TYR A 41 -14.03 12.74 -9.90
CA TYR A 41 -13.62 13.63 -11.00
C TYR A 41 -14.39 13.36 -12.29
N ASN A 42 -15.02 12.18 -12.42
CA ASN A 42 -15.77 11.75 -13.61
C ASN A 42 -14.97 11.94 -14.92
N GLN A 43 -13.64 11.80 -14.83
CA GLN A 43 -12.68 11.93 -15.90
C GLN A 43 -11.58 10.87 -15.71
N PRO A 44 -10.98 10.34 -16.79
CA PRO A 44 -9.80 9.51 -16.68
C PRO A 44 -8.64 10.33 -16.11
N ILE A 45 -7.75 9.67 -15.37
CA ILE A 45 -6.51 10.30 -14.91
C ILE A 45 -5.64 10.67 -16.11
N ASN A 46 -4.92 11.79 -16.01
CA ASN A 46 -4.00 12.20 -17.05
C ASN A 46 -2.72 11.33 -17.06
N GLU A 47 -1.89 11.50 -18.07
CA GLU A 47 -0.65 10.72 -18.24
C GLU A 47 0.28 10.87 -17.03
N GLU A 48 0.61 12.10 -16.62
CA GLU A 48 1.48 12.36 -15.47
C GLU A 48 0.96 11.72 -14.17
N GLN A 49 -0.36 11.71 -13.98
CA GLN A 49 -1.01 11.04 -12.85
C GLN A 49 -0.86 9.53 -12.94
N ALA A 50 -1.04 8.94 -14.13
CA ALA A 50 -0.81 7.52 -14.33
C ALA A 50 0.66 7.15 -14.04
N TRP A 51 1.61 7.96 -14.51
CA TRP A 51 3.03 7.81 -14.18
C TRP A 51 3.30 7.88 -12.67
N ALA A 52 2.76 8.89 -11.98
CA ALA A 52 2.95 9.07 -10.55
C ALA A 52 2.38 7.89 -9.73
N VAL A 53 1.14 7.46 -10.05
CA VAL A 53 0.50 6.33 -9.37
C VAL A 53 1.30 5.05 -9.57
N CYS A 54 1.75 4.77 -10.80
CA CYS A 54 2.58 3.60 -11.11
C CYS A 54 3.91 3.63 -10.34
N TYR A 55 4.61 4.77 -10.33
CA TYR A 55 5.89 4.91 -9.65
C TYR A 55 5.76 4.69 -8.14
N GLN A 56 4.81 5.37 -7.51
CA GLN A 56 4.60 5.28 -6.06
C GLN A 56 4.12 3.90 -5.63
N CYS A 57 3.20 3.28 -6.39
CA CYS A 57 2.71 1.94 -6.10
C CYS A 57 3.85 0.90 -6.16
N CYS A 58 4.68 0.93 -7.21
CA CYS A 58 5.86 0.08 -7.33
C CYS A 58 6.87 0.32 -6.19
N GLY A 59 7.04 1.58 -5.77
CA GLY A 59 7.83 1.94 -4.60
C GLY A 59 7.36 1.24 -3.32
N SER A 60 6.06 1.34 -3.04
CA SER A 60 5.42 0.69 -1.90
C SER A 60 5.54 -0.83 -1.96
N LEU A 61 5.22 -1.45 -3.10
CA LEU A 61 5.35 -2.90 -3.29
C LEU A 61 6.78 -3.39 -3.06
N ARG A 62 7.77 -2.65 -3.57
CA ARG A 62 9.19 -2.95 -3.34
C ARG A 62 9.55 -2.85 -1.86
N ALA A 63 9.07 -1.82 -1.16
CA ALA A 63 9.33 -1.63 0.27
C ALA A 63 8.72 -2.76 1.12
N ARG A 64 7.50 -3.20 0.79
CA ARG A 64 6.84 -4.36 1.44
C ARG A 64 7.64 -5.65 1.23
N GLY A 65 8.10 -5.88 -0.01
CA GLY A 65 8.95 -7.04 -0.33
C GLY A 65 10.28 -7.04 0.44
N ARG A 66 10.90 -5.87 0.65
CA ARG A 66 12.13 -5.73 1.47
C ARG A 66 11.88 -6.02 2.95
N ARG A 67 10.70 -5.70 3.47
CA ARG A 67 10.29 -6.00 4.85
C ARG A 67 9.80 -7.44 5.05
N ARG A 68 9.77 -8.27 4.00
CA ARG A 68 9.21 -9.64 4.03
C ARG A 68 7.76 -9.66 4.54
N GLU A 69 7.02 -8.60 4.24
CA GLU A 69 5.58 -8.57 4.50
C GLU A 69 4.85 -9.56 3.60
N THR A 70 3.59 -9.85 3.93
CA THR A 70 2.74 -10.67 3.07
C THR A 70 2.75 -10.12 1.65
N PRO A 71 2.89 -11.00 0.62
CA PRO A 71 2.83 -10.59 -0.76
C PRO A 71 1.57 -9.76 -0.99
N ALA A 72 1.72 -8.60 -1.62
CA ALA A 72 0.57 -7.81 -2.00
C ALA A 72 -0.33 -8.65 -2.93
N ALA A 73 -1.64 -8.57 -2.72
CA ALA A 73 -2.58 -9.18 -3.64
C ALA A 73 -2.40 -8.56 -5.04
N ARG A 74 -2.84 -9.29 -6.07
CA ARG A 74 -2.90 -8.72 -7.41
C ARG A 74 -3.87 -7.54 -7.44
N ALA A 75 -3.51 -6.52 -8.23
CA ALA A 75 -4.36 -5.36 -8.44
C ALA A 75 -5.50 -5.71 -9.40
N GLU A 76 -6.50 -6.43 -8.89
CA GLU A 76 -7.66 -6.88 -9.68
C GLU A 76 -8.68 -5.74 -9.95
N ALA A 77 -8.66 -4.69 -9.13
CA ALA A 77 -9.58 -3.55 -9.26
C ALA A 77 -8.95 -2.24 -8.79
N ALA A 78 -9.43 -1.11 -9.34
CA ALA A 78 -9.02 0.23 -8.92
C ALA A 78 -9.42 0.56 -7.46
N SER A 79 -10.36 -0.19 -6.89
CA SER A 79 -10.74 -0.07 -5.48
C SER A 79 -9.62 -0.51 -4.52
N HIS A 80 -8.70 -1.37 -4.97
CA HIS A 80 -7.58 -1.88 -4.17
C HIS A 80 -6.40 -0.90 -4.08
N VAL A 81 -6.35 0.08 -4.99
CA VAL A 81 -5.29 1.09 -5.02
C VAL A 81 -5.69 2.25 -4.12
N ARG A 82 -4.94 2.48 -3.05
CA ARG A 82 -5.18 3.53 -2.05
C ARG A 82 -4.18 4.66 -2.27
N ILE A 83 -4.68 5.88 -2.40
CA ILE A 83 -3.90 7.11 -2.55
C ILE A 83 -4.07 7.91 -1.27
N TRP A 84 -2.95 8.14 -0.59
CA TRP A 84 -2.88 8.80 0.71
C TRP A 84 -2.70 10.32 0.54
N LYS A 85 -3.09 11.10 1.55
CA LYS A 85 -2.93 12.57 1.57
C LYS A 85 -1.49 13.04 1.40
N ASP A 86 -0.52 12.25 1.84
CA ASP A 86 0.92 12.51 1.69
C ASP A 86 1.45 12.15 0.29
N GLY A 87 0.59 11.65 -0.61
CA GLY A 87 0.95 11.23 -1.96
C GLY A 87 1.48 9.80 -2.05
N ALA A 88 1.54 9.05 -0.93
CA ALA A 88 1.86 7.63 -0.98
C ALA A 88 0.77 6.85 -1.72
N VAL A 89 1.15 5.76 -2.37
CA VAL A 89 0.22 4.85 -3.05
C VAL A 89 0.46 3.43 -2.59
N THR A 90 -0.57 2.78 -2.05
CA THR A 90 -0.49 1.40 -1.54
C THR A 90 -1.51 0.50 -2.22
N LEU A 91 -1.20 -0.79 -2.27
CA LEU A 91 -2.10 -1.82 -2.79
C LEU A 91 -2.61 -2.68 -1.62
N GLU A 92 -3.92 -2.63 -1.39
CA GLU A 92 -4.59 -3.42 -0.37
C GLU A 92 -5.18 -4.71 -0.96
N PRO A 93 -5.17 -5.82 -0.22
CA PRO A 93 -5.90 -7.01 -0.62
C PRO A 93 -7.42 -6.74 -0.67
N PRO A 94 -8.19 -7.47 -1.49
CA PRO A 94 -9.64 -7.37 -1.47
C PRO A 94 -10.16 -7.62 -0.04
N SER A 95 -10.97 -6.69 0.46
CA SER A 95 -11.60 -6.79 1.78
C SER A 95 -12.45 -8.07 1.84
N GLY A 96 -11.90 -9.14 2.42
CA GLY A 96 -12.52 -10.46 2.47
C GLY A 96 -11.57 -11.62 2.12
N ALA A 97 -10.38 -11.34 1.56
CA ALA A 97 -9.35 -12.37 1.45
C ALA A 97 -8.76 -12.67 2.83
N SER A 98 -9.25 -13.73 3.48
CA SER A 98 -8.51 -14.40 4.54
C SER A 98 -7.08 -14.61 4.05
N PRO A 99 -6.03 -14.33 4.85
CA PRO A 99 -4.68 -14.71 4.47
C PRO A 99 -4.71 -16.19 4.07
N PRO A 100 -4.00 -16.61 2.99
CA PRO A 100 -3.93 -18.02 2.65
C PRO A 100 -3.44 -18.72 3.91
N ALA A 101 -4.30 -19.54 4.50
CA ALA A 101 -4.00 -20.27 5.72
C ALA A 101 -2.61 -20.86 5.51
N ALA A 102 -1.68 -20.54 6.42
CA ALA A 102 -0.38 -21.16 6.42
C ALA A 102 -0.64 -22.68 6.35
N VAL A 103 -0.34 -23.27 5.20
CA VAL A 103 -0.40 -24.70 5.02
C VAL A 103 0.70 -25.25 5.92
N ASN A 104 0.34 -25.52 7.17
CA ASN A 104 1.15 -26.30 8.08
C ASN A 104 1.16 -27.69 7.46
N PHE A 105 2.17 -27.96 6.64
CA PHE A 105 2.61 -29.32 6.38
C PHE A 105 3.14 -29.84 7.71
N SER A 106 2.23 -30.29 8.58
CA SER A 106 2.59 -31.17 9.69
C SER A 106 3.12 -32.45 9.05
N GLY A 107 4.45 -32.50 8.95
CA GLY A 107 5.17 -33.69 8.53
C GLY A 107 5.02 -34.77 9.58
N GLU A 108 3.88 -35.46 9.56
CA GLU A 108 3.57 -36.57 10.44
C GLU A 108 2.95 -37.72 9.62
N ASP A 109 3.60 -38.08 8.50
CA ASP A 109 3.19 -39.26 7.70
C ASP A 109 4.39 -39.97 7.08
N GLN A 110 5.47 -40.19 7.87
CA GLN A 110 6.64 -40.96 7.43
C GLN A 110 7.31 -41.82 8.52
N ILE A 111 6.55 -42.34 9.48
CA ILE A 111 7.14 -43.30 10.44
C ILE A 111 6.17 -44.46 10.68
N ASN A 112 6.05 -45.35 9.69
CA ASN A 112 5.85 -46.80 9.87
C ASN A 112 5.64 -47.51 8.51
N ARG A 113 6.70 -47.55 7.71
CA ARG A 113 6.91 -48.62 6.73
C ARG A 113 8.13 -49.40 7.16
N GLY A 114 7.90 -50.52 7.84
CA GLY A 114 8.94 -51.47 8.20
C GLY A 114 8.64 -52.16 9.52
N ILE A 115 7.84 -53.23 9.49
CA ILE A 115 8.18 -54.61 9.88
C ILE A 115 7.16 -55.53 9.19
#